data_AF-A0A0K8QRP9-F1
#
_entry.id   AF-A0A0K8QRP9-F1
#
_cell.length_a   1.000
_cell.length_b   1.000
_cell.length_c   1.000
_cell.angle_alpha   90.00
_cell.angle_beta   90.00
_cell.angle_gamma   90.00
#
_symmetry.space_group_name_H-M   'P 1'
#
loop_
_entity.id
_entity.type
_entity.pdbx_description
1 polymer ?
#
loop_
_entity_poly.entity_id
_entity_poly.type
_entity_poly.pdbx_seq_one_letter_code
_entity_poly.pdbx_strand_id
1 'polypeptide(L)'
;MCNISNFVLDINNNVMKKSGLVFLVAILVVASTILWIAKSGVLSGVDVLQIGVIAVLVILALVFGYRRLTSERRGEPVEDELSKKVMMKASAWAYFISLYMWVFMIWLKDRVTFDTEQLLGTGILAMAVIWALCWLVVYWRGIRDE
;
A
#
# COMPACT_ATOMS: atom_id res chain seq x y z
N MET A 1 29.66 -15.64 -25.49
CA MET A 1 28.19 -15.56 -25.33
C MET A 1 27.74 -15.75 -23.87
N CYS A 2 28.27 -16.70 -23.09
CA CYS A 2 27.85 -16.92 -21.68
C CYS A 2 28.11 -15.76 -20.69
N ASN A 3 29.14 -14.92 -20.89
CA ASN A 3 29.40 -13.81 -19.96
C ASN A 3 28.40 -12.65 -20.11
N ILE A 4 27.88 -12.42 -21.33
CA ILE A 4 26.88 -11.37 -21.57
C ILE A 4 25.52 -11.82 -21.02
N SER A 5 25.16 -13.11 -21.18
CA SER A 5 23.92 -13.63 -20.59
C SER A 5 23.95 -13.58 -19.06
N ASN A 6 25.07 -13.94 -18.43
CA ASN A 6 25.20 -13.85 -16.97
C ASN A 6 25.17 -12.40 -16.48
N PHE A 7 25.81 -11.47 -17.18
CA PHE A 7 25.78 -10.04 -16.82
C PHE A 7 24.40 -9.41 -17.00
N VAL A 8 23.68 -9.76 -18.07
CA VAL A 8 22.29 -9.33 -18.27
C VAL A 8 21.38 -9.95 -17.22
N LEU A 9 21.58 -11.22 -16.85
CA LEU A 9 20.87 -11.86 -15.75
C LEU A 9 21.19 -11.21 -14.41
N ASP A 10 22.42 -10.75 -14.16
CA ASP A 10 22.82 -10.09 -12.92
C ASP A 10 22.26 -8.67 -12.82
N ILE A 11 22.31 -7.88 -13.90
CA ILE A 11 21.63 -6.58 -13.97
C ILE A 11 20.13 -6.77 -13.77
N ASN A 12 19.53 -7.76 -14.45
CA ASN A 12 18.12 -8.05 -14.31
C ASN A 12 17.78 -8.50 -12.88
N ASN A 13 18.62 -9.32 -12.24
CA ASN A 13 18.43 -9.77 -10.86
C ASN A 13 18.61 -8.63 -9.84
N ASN A 14 19.50 -7.66 -10.09
CA ASN A 14 19.76 -6.53 -9.20
C ASN A 14 18.74 -5.38 -9.39
N VAL A 15 18.24 -5.18 -10.63
CA VAL A 15 17.19 -4.22 -10.97
C VAL A 15 15.78 -4.79 -10.69
N MET A 16 15.59 -6.11 -10.75
CA MET A 16 14.33 -6.81 -10.40
C MET A 16 14.29 -7.36 -8.97
N LYS A 17 15.06 -6.83 -8.02
CA LYS A 17 14.74 -7.08 -6.60
C LYS A 17 13.40 -6.42 -6.31
N LYS A 18 12.31 -7.19 -6.47
CA LYS A 18 10.89 -6.76 -6.34
C LYS A 18 10.65 -5.97 -5.04
N SER A 19 11.49 -6.18 -4.03
CA SER A 19 11.51 -5.41 -2.80
C SER A 19 11.79 -3.89 -2.98
N GLY A 20 12.66 -3.50 -3.92
CA GLY A 20 12.99 -2.08 -4.16
C GLY A 20 11.79 -1.23 -4.60
N LEU A 21 10.80 -1.85 -5.25
CA LEU A 21 9.59 -1.17 -5.72
C LEU A 21 8.75 -0.65 -4.56
N VAL A 22 8.65 -1.39 -3.45
CA VAL A 22 7.89 -0.98 -2.26
C VAL A 22 8.49 0.29 -1.64
N PHE A 23 9.82 0.37 -1.57
CA PHE A 23 10.51 1.55 -1.06
C PHE A 23 10.39 2.75 -1.99
N LEU A 24 10.48 2.53 -3.31
CA LEU A 24 10.29 3.59 -4.30
C LEU A 24 8.89 4.21 -4.17
N VAL A 25 7.85 3.37 -4.10
CA VAL A 25 6.46 3.82 -3.93
C VAL A 25 6.30 4.56 -2.60
N ALA A 26 6.85 4.05 -1.50
CA ALA A 26 6.78 4.72 -0.20
C ALA A 26 7.45 6.11 -0.24
N ILE A 27 8.62 6.24 -0.86
CA ILE A 27 9.31 7.53 -1.04
C ILE A 27 8.45 8.49 -1.86
N LEU A 28 7.81 8.01 -2.93
CA LEU A 28 6.96 8.82 -3.79
C LEU A 28 5.74 9.36 -3.03
N VAL A 29 5.11 8.52 -2.20
CA VAL A 29 3.98 8.92 -1.35
C VAL A 29 4.42 9.96 -0.31
N VAL A 30 5.57 9.78 0.33
CA VAL A 30 6.09 10.75 1.30
C VAL A 30 6.43 12.08 0.63
N ALA A 31 7.10 12.05 -0.52
CA ALA A 31 7.46 13.24 -1.27
C ALA A 31 6.23 14.03 -1.74
N SER A 32 5.22 13.35 -2.28
CA SER A 32 3.97 14.00 -2.70
C SER A 32 3.21 14.61 -1.52
N THR A 33 3.19 13.92 -0.37
CA THR A 33 2.55 14.44 0.85
C THR A 33 3.26 15.68 1.38
N ILE A 34 4.59 15.70 1.40
CA ILE A 34 5.38 16.88 1.82
C ILE A 34 5.10 18.07 0.89
N LEU A 35 5.09 17.84 -0.42
CA LEU A 35 4.79 18.88 -1.41
C LEU A 35 3.37 19.43 -1.27
N TRP A 36 2.40 18.57 -0.96
CA TRP A 36 1.02 18.98 -0.70
C TRP A 36 0.92 19.85 0.56
N ILE A 37 1.52 19.41 1.67
CA ILE A 37 1.54 20.19 2.93
C ILE A 37 2.18 21.56 2.71
N ALA A 38 3.32 21.61 2.01
CA ALA A 38 4.03 22.86 1.72
C ALA A 38 3.18 23.87 0.92
N LYS A 39 2.22 23.41 0.13
CA LYS A 39 1.30 24.28 -0.64
C LYS A 39 -0.02 24.59 0.08
N SER A 40 -0.45 23.73 1.00
CA SER A 40 -1.78 23.81 1.63
C SER A 40 -1.98 24.97 2.62
N GLY A 41 -0.91 25.64 3.06
CA GLY A 41 -1.02 26.78 3.96
C GLY A 41 -1.56 26.39 5.35
N VAL A 42 -2.84 26.67 5.62
CA VAL A 42 -3.49 26.34 6.89
C VAL A 42 -4.14 24.96 6.79
N LEU A 43 -3.68 24.02 7.62
CA LEU A 43 -4.21 22.67 7.69
C LEU A 43 -5.56 22.65 8.42
N SER A 44 -6.59 22.10 7.78
CA SER A 44 -7.87 21.81 8.41
C SER A 44 -7.77 20.56 9.30
N GLY A 45 -8.75 20.36 10.18
CA GLY A 45 -8.81 19.14 11.01
C GLY A 45 -8.89 17.84 10.19
N VAL A 46 -9.48 17.90 8.99
CA VAL A 46 -9.55 16.77 8.06
C VAL A 46 -8.16 16.46 7.48
N ASP A 47 -7.38 17.49 7.14
CA ASP A 47 -6.03 17.33 6.60
C ASP A 47 -5.11 16.68 7.63
N VAL A 48 -5.21 17.08 8.91
CA VAL A 48 -4.45 16.47 10.01
C VAL A 48 -4.77 14.98 10.15
N LEU A 49 -6.05 14.61 10.06
CA LEU A 49 -6.47 13.21 10.11
C LEU A 49 -5.90 12.42 8.91
N GLN A 50 -5.98 12.98 7.70
CA GLN A 50 -5.44 12.35 6.49
C GLN A 50 -3.93 12.13 6.60
N ILE A 51 -3.17 13.11 7.09
CA ILE A 51 -1.73 12.99 7.32
C ILE A 51 -1.43 11.87 8.33
N GLY A 52 -2.22 11.78 9.40
CA GLY A 52 -2.09 10.69 10.38
C GLY A 52 -2.28 9.31 9.75
N VAL A 53 -3.31 9.15 8.90
CA VAL A 53 -3.56 7.89 8.18
C VAL A 53 -2.42 7.57 7.21
N ILE A 54 -1.94 8.55 6.44
CA ILE A 54 -0.80 8.39 5.54
C ILE A 54 0.43 7.91 6.32
N ALA A 55 0.72 8.53 7.47
CA ALA A 55 1.87 8.15 8.30
C ALA A 55 1.78 6.67 8.74
N VAL A 56 0.61 6.21 9.18
CA VAL A 56 0.40 4.80 9.55
C VAL A 56 0.62 3.87 8.36
N LEU A 57 0.11 4.22 7.17
CA LEU A 57 0.29 3.42 5.96
C LEU A 57 1.75 3.37 5.50
N VAL A 58 2.49 4.47 5.60
CA VAL A 58 3.92 4.52 5.27
C VAL A 58 4.72 3.65 6.24
N ILE A 59 4.45 3.74 7.55
CA ILE A 59 5.10 2.87 8.55
C ILE A 59 4.83 1.40 8.22
N LEU A 60 3.58 1.05 7.91
CA LEU A 60 3.21 -0.29 7.50
C LEU A 60 4.02 -0.70 6.25
N ALA A 61 4.02 0.09 5.19
CA ALA A 61 4.80 -0.19 3.98
C ALA A 61 6.29 -0.41 4.25
N LEU A 62 6.90 0.39 5.14
CA LEU A 62 8.30 0.22 5.54
C LEU A 62 8.54 -1.09 6.30
N VAL A 63 7.64 -1.48 7.21
CA VAL A 63 7.72 -2.76 7.94
C VAL A 63 7.66 -3.94 6.97
N PHE A 64 6.75 -3.90 5.99
CA PHE A 64 6.67 -4.95 4.96
C PHE A 64 7.91 -4.97 4.06
N GLY A 65 8.37 -3.80 3.62
CA GLY A 65 9.58 -3.68 2.82
C GLY A 65 10.81 -4.23 3.55
N TYR A 66 10.96 -3.90 4.84
CA TYR A 66 12.08 -4.38 5.66
C TYR A 66 12.06 -5.91 5.84
N ARG A 67 10.88 -6.48 6.11
CA ARG A 67 10.71 -7.96 6.19
C ARG A 67 11.09 -8.62 4.87
N ARG A 68 10.66 -8.04 3.75
CA ARG A 68 10.98 -8.55 2.41
C ARG A 68 12.47 -8.50 2.10
N LEU A 69 13.15 -7.38 2.38
CA LEU A 69 14.61 -7.28 2.25
C LEU A 69 15.36 -8.27 3.12
N THR A 70 14.90 -8.49 4.35
CA THR A 70 15.55 -9.41 5.28
C THR A 70 15.41 -10.86 4.83
N SER A 71 14.25 -11.26 4.29
CA SER A 71 14.02 -12.59 3.72
C SER A 71 14.85 -12.80 2.45
N GLU A 72 14.93 -11.80 1.55
CA GLU A 72 15.80 -11.84 0.37
C GLU A 72 17.28 -12.02 0.75
N ARG A 73 17.76 -11.35 1.80
CA ARG A 73 19.14 -11.51 2.29
C ARG A 73 19.43 -12.89 2.89
N ARG A 74 18.41 -13.60 3.38
CA ARG A 74 18.53 -14.95 3.93
C ARG A 74 18.50 -16.04 2.87
N GLY A 75 18.20 -15.71 1.61
CA GLY A 75 18.05 -16.69 0.53
C GLY A 75 16.80 -17.55 0.66
N GLU A 76 15.87 -17.18 1.55
CA GLU A 76 14.56 -17.81 1.65
C GLU A 76 13.72 -17.43 0.42
N PRO A 77 12.83 -18.31 -0.09
CA PRO A 77 11.90 -17.92 -1.14
C PRO A 77 11.12 -16.68 -0.69
N VAL A 78 11.24 -15.59 -1.46
CA VAL A 78 10.79 -14.22 -1.11
C VAL A 78 9.34 -14.16 -0.65
N GLU A 79 8.51 -15.10 -1.09
CA GLU A 79 7.12 -15.23 -0.65
C GLU A 79 6.76 -16.70 -0.50
N ASP A 80 6.53 -17.11 0.75
CA ASP A 80 5.86 -18.36 1.12
C ASP A 80 4.48 -18.45 0.45
N GLU A 81 4.07 -19.65 0.02
CA GLU A 81 2.79 -19.88 -0.65
C GLU A 81 1.61 -19.42 0.21
N LEU A 82 1.71 -19.62 1.53
CA LEU A 82 0.70 -19.14 2.48
C LEU A 82 0.59 -17.62 2.46
N SER A 83 1.73 -16.90 2.48
CA SER A 83 1.75 -15.44 2.41
C SER A 83 1.16 -14.92 1.10
N LYS A 84 1.40 -15.61 -0.03
CA LYS A 84 0.77 -15.27 -1.31
C LYS A 84 -0.74 -15.44 -1.25
N LYS A 85 -1.23 -16.56 -0.75
CA LYS A 85 -2.68 -16.81 -0.60
C LYS A 85 -3.32 -15.76 0.32
N VAL A 86 -2.65 -15.37 1.41
CA VAL A 86 -3.11 -14.29 2.32
C VAL A 86 -3.23 -12.96 1.57
N MET A 87 -2.19 -12.54 0.86
CA MET A 87 -2.22 -11.29 0.11
C MET A 87 -3.27 -11.29 -1.00
N MET A 88 -3.42 -12.40 -1.73
CA MET A 88 -4.44 -12.53 -2.79
C MET A 88 -5.85 -12.43 -2.22
N LYS A 89 -6.15 -13.16 -1.14
CA LYS A 89 -7.46 -13.14 -0.48
C LYS A 89 -7.79 -11.78 0.13
N ALA A 90 -6.83 -11.18 0.84
CA ALA A 90 -6.98 -9.86 1.43
C ALA A 90 -7.21 -8.79 0.35
N SER A 91 -6.45 -8.83 -0.74
CA SER A 91 -6.60 -7.87 -1.85
C SER A 91 -7.95 -8.01 -2.56
N ALA A 92 -8.42 -9.24 -2.77
CA ALA A 92 -9.74 -9.48 -3.35
C ALA A 92 -10.86 -8.95 -2.46
N TRP A 93 -10.84 -9.24 -1.16
CA TRP A 93 -11.83 -8.72 -0.20
C TRP A 93 -11.80 -7.20 -0.12
N ALA A 94 -10.61 -6.62 -0.03
CA ALA A 94 -10.43 -5.17 0.04
C ALA A 94 -10.99 -4.47 -1.20
N TYR A 95 -10.80 -5.05 -2.39
CA TYR A 95 -11.33 -4.50 -3.63
C TYR A 95 -12.86 -4.45 -3.62
N PHE A 96 -13.53 -5.55 -3.28
CA PHE A 96 -15.00 -5.59 -3.22
C PHE A 96 -15.57 -4.64 -2.16
N ILE A 97 -14.96 -4.59 -0.97
CA ILE A 97 -15.39 -3.67 0.10
C ILE A 97 -15.19 -2.22 -0.34
N SER A 98 -14.08 -1.92 -1.03
CA SER A 98 -13.80 -0.57 -1.53
C SER A 98 -14.83 -0.09 -2.55
N LEU A 99 -15.37 -0.97 -3.39
CA LEU A 99 -16.43 -0.60 -4.35
C LEU A 99 -17.69 -0.11 -3.62
N TYR A 100 -18.13 -0.83 -2.59
CA TYR A 100 -19.29 -0.41 -1.79
C TYR A 100 -19.01 0.87 -0.99
N MET A 101 -17.78 1.04 -0.51
CA MET A 101 -17.34 2.27 0.15
C MET A 101 -17.42 3.47 -0.80
N TRP A 102 -17.00 3.34 -2.07
CA TRP A 102 -17.14 4.42 -3.05
C TRP A 102 -18.59 4.80 -3.33
N VAL A 103 -19.48 3.81 -3.47
CA VAL A 103 -20.92 4.07 -3.62
C VAL A 103 -21.45 4.85 -2.41
N PHE A 104 -21.05 4.44 -1.20
CA PHE A 104 -21.42 5.16 0.03
C PHE A 104 -20.85 6.58 0.06
N MET A 105 -19.60 6.80 -0.36
CA MET A 105 -18.99 8.13 -0.40
C MET A 105 -19.68 9.07 -1.39
N ILE A 106 -20.06 8.58 -2.57
CA ILE A 106 -20.82 9.38 -3.55
C ILE A 106 -22.17 9.79 -2.96
N TRP A 107 -22.87 8.86 -2.31
CA TRP A 107 -24.11 9.17 -1.61
C TRP A 107 -23.92 10.16 -0.45
N LEU A 108 -22.80 10.06 0.28
CA LEU A 108 -22.48 10.95 1.39
C LEU A 108 -22.08 12.35 0.93
N LYS A 109 -21.44 12.47 -0.24
CA LYS A 109 -21.06 13.76 -0.85
C LYS A 109 -22.26 14.69 -1.04
N ASP A 110 -23.42 14.15 -1.36
CA ASP A 110 -24.64 14.96 -1.55
C ASP A 110 -25.21 15.49 -0.21
N ARG A 111 -24.77 14.92 0.92
CA ARG A 111 -25.25 15.26 2.28
C ARG A 111 -24.27 16.10 3.08
N VAL A 112 -22.98 15.97 2.81
CA VAL A 112 -21.89 16.70 3.46
C VAL A 112 -21.16 17.49 2.38
N THR A 113 -20.99 18.79 2.57
CA THR A 113 -20.26 19.67 1.63
C THR A 113 -18.77 19.32 1.63
N PHE A 114 -18.41 18.23 0.95
CA PHE A 114 -17.04 17.85 0.67
C PHE A 114 -16.60 18.45 -0.66
N ASP A 115 -15.47 19.14 -0.64
CA ASP A 115 -14.78 19.50 -1.87
C ASP A 115 -14.36 18.25 -2.64
N THR A 116 -14.39 18.32 -3.96
CA THR A 116 -14.07 17.19 -4.83
C THR A 116 -12.65 16.68 -4.59
N GLU A 117 -11.70 17.58 -4.30
CA GLU A 117 -10.31 17.22 -3.96
C GLU A 117 -10.23 16.42 -2.66
N GLN A 118 -10.97 16.85 -1.63
CA GLN A 118 -11.01 16.16 -0.34
C GLN A 118 -11.70 14.80 -0.46
N LEU A 119 -12.77 14.70 -1.27
CA LEU A 119 -13.46 13.43 -1.54
C LEU A 119 -12.55 12.42 -2.23
N LEU A 120 -11.79 12.84 -3.24
CA LEU A 120 -10.86 11.95 -3.94
C LEU A 120 -9.72 11.51 -3.02
N GLY A 121 -9.14 12.44 -2.27
CA GLY A 121 -8.08 12.15 -1.31
C GLY A 121 -8.52 11.18 -0.21
N THR A 122 -9.67 11.46 0.43
CA THR A 122 -10.25 10.55 1.44
C THR A 122 -10.63 9.19 0.85
N GLY A 123 -11.14 9.13 -0.38
CA GLY A 123 -11.52 7.87 -1.03
C GLY A 123 -10.33 6.96 -1.28
N ILE A 124 -9.22 7.51 -1.81
CA ILE A 124 -7.99 6.74 -2.01
C ILE A 124 -7.40 6.27 -0.67
N LEU A 125 -7.40 7.13 0.35
CA LEU A 125 -6.96 6.75 1.69
C LEU A 125 -7.84 5.67 2.31
N ALA A 126 -9.16 5.76 2.15
CA ALA A 126 -10.10 4.76 2.63
C ALA A 126 -9.84 3.40 1.96
N MET A 127 -9.53 3.35 0.66
CA MET A 127 -9.15 2.10 -0.02
C MET A 127 -7.88 1.49 0.61
N ALA A 128 -6.87 2.31 0.89
CA ALA A 128 -5.63 1.84 1.51
C ALA A 128 -5.86 1.32 2.94
N VAL A 129 -6.70 2.00 3.72
CA VAL A 129 -7.10 1.55 5.07
C VAL A 129 -7.90 0.25 5.02
N ILE A 130 -8.89 0.14 4.12
CA ILE A 130 -9.66 -1.09 3.93
C ILE A 130 -8.72 -2.25 3.59
N TRP A 131 -7.76 -2.04 2.68
CA TRP A 131 -6.77 -3.05 2.36
C TRP A 131 -5.94 -3.48 3.58
N ALA A 132 -5.44 -2.52 4.36
CA ALA A 132 -4.66 -2.81 5.56
C ALA A 132 -5.48 -3.60 6.61
N LEU A 133 -6.75 -3.24 6.80
CA LEU A 133 -7.66 -3.95 7.70
C LEU A 133 -7.98 -5.36 7.20
N CYS A 134 -8.29 -5.53 5.92
CA CYS A 134 -8.53 -6.84 5.33
C CYS A 134 -7.29 -7.74 5.47
N TRP A 135 -6.11 -7.18 5.21
CA TRP A 135 -4.86 -7.91 5.40
C TRP A 135 -4.67 -8.34 6.86
N LEU A 136 -4.87 -7.43 7.82
CA LEU A 136 -4.76 -7.75 9.25
C LEU A 136 -5.72 -8.87 9.66
N VAL A 137 -6.98 -8.81 9.21
CA VAL A 137 -8.01 -9.81 9.51
C VAL A 137 -7.66 -11.18 8.92
N VAL A 138 -7.21 -11.23 7.67
CA VAL A 138 -6.81 -12.50 7.03
C VAL A 138 -5.52 -13.04 7.67
N TYR A 139 -4.59 -12.16 8.03
CA TYR A 139 -3.36 -12.51 8.73
C TYR A 139 -3.63 -13.15 10.10
N TRP A 140 -4.57 -12.61 10.88
CA TRP A 140 -4.93 -13.15 12.19
C TRP A 140 -5.82 -14.40 12.14
N ARG A 141 -6.75 -14.49 11.18
CA ARG A 141 -7.60 -15.69 11.06
C ARG A 141 -6.83 -16.94 10.62
N GLY A 142 -5.70 -16.75 9.96
CA GLY A 142 -4.97 -17.83 9.30
C GLY A 142 -5.77 -18.38 8.12
N ILE A 143 -5.08 -18.90 7.11
CA ILE A 143 -5.73 -19.65 6.04
C ILE A 143 -5.81 -21.09 6.54
N ARG A 144 -7.02 -21.55 6.88
CA ARG A 144 -7.31 -22.97 7.01
C ARG A 144 -7.33 -23.53 5.60
N ASP A 145 -6.48 -24.53 5.34
CA ASP A 145 -6.47 -25.23 4.06
C ASP A 145 -7.85 -25.84 3.82
N GLU A 146 -8.49 -25.37 2.75
CA GLU A 146 -9.56 -26.05 2.03
C GLU A 146 -9.01 -26.43 0.65
#